data_AF-A0A2K2CCQ0-F1
#
_entry.id   AF-A0A2K2CCQ0-F1
#
_cell.length_a   1.000
_cell.length_b   1.000
_cell.length_c   1.000
_cell.angle_alpha   90.00
_cell.angle_beta   90.00
_cell.angle_gamma   90.00
#
_symmetry.space_group_name_H-M   'P 1'
#
loop_
_entity.id
_entity.type
_entity.pdbx_description
1 polymer ?
#
loop_
_entity_poly.entity_id
_entity_poly.type
_entity_poly.pdbx_seq_one_letter_code
_entity_poly.pdbx_strand_id
1 'polypeptide(L)'
;DGQALPINVEKEIVLPNLKVLSLEQLSSIIRFSFGWCDYFLFPRLEKLKVHQCPKLTTKFATTPDGSMSAQSEVPEVAEDSSINREWTRNMGWKEDGDSCL
;
A
#
# COMPACT_ATOMS: atom_id res chain seq x y z
N ASP A 1 -17.57 7.28 -33.57
CA ASP A 1 -17.91 7.61 -32.17
C ASP A 1 -18.13 6.37 -31.35
N GLY A 2 -17.52 6.32 -30.16
CA GLY A 2 -17.65 5.22 -29.21
C GLY A 2 -16.40 4.35 -29.04
N GLN A 3 -15.22 4.95 -28.82
CA GLN A 3 -14.14 4.18 -28.20
C GLN A 3 -14.56 3.88 -26.75
N ALA A 4 -15.07 2.68 -26.53
CA ALA A 4 -15.20 2.14 -25.18
C ALA A 4 -13.77 2.03 -24.63
N LEU A 5 -13.47 2.82 -23.60
CA LEU A 5 -12.32 2.56 -22.75
C LEU A 5 -12.39 1.09 -22.34
N PRO A 6 -11.28 0.33 -22.29
CA PRO A 6 -11.28 -0.93 -21.58
C PRO A 6 -11.55 -0.56 -20.12
N ILE A 7 -12.81 -0.61 -19.72
CA ILE A 7 -13.15 -0.68 -18.30
C ILE A 7 -12.62 -2.04 -17.91
N ASN A 8 -11.36 -2.03 -17.51
CA ASN A 8 -10.77 -3.13 -16.79
C ASN A 8 -11.60 -3.19 -15.51
N VAL A 9 -12.66 -4.00 -15.51
CA VAL A 9 -13.45 -4.30 -14.31
C VAL A 9 -12.61 -5.25 -13.44
N GLU A 10 -11.33 -4.92 -13.25
CA GLU A 10 -10.44 -5.59 -12.34
C GLU A 10 -10.84 -5.13 -10.96
N LYS A 11 -11.78 -5.88 -10.37
CA LYS A 11 -11.80 -6.27 -8.96
C LYS A 11 -10.95 -5.38 -8.04
N GLU A 12 -11.34 -4.12 -7.92
CA GLU A 12 -10.71 -3.11 -7.09
C GLU A 12 -11.63 -2.76 -5.92
N ILE A 13 -11.04 -2.61 -4.74
CA ILE A 13 -11.74 -2.04 -3.59
C ILE A 13 -11.26 -0.61 -3.39
N VAL A 14 -12.17 0.34 -3.58
CA VAL A 14 -11.93 1.75 -3.27
C VAL A 14 -12.41 2.05 -1.86
N LEU A 15 -11.54 2.63 -1.03
CA LEU A 15 -11.89 3.17 0.27
C LEU A 15 -11.86 4.70 0.21
N PRO A 16 -12.92 5.36 -0.30
CA PRO A 16 -12.88 6.76 -0.72
C PRO A 16 -12.69 7.75 0.42
N ASN A 17 -12.99 7.35 1.66
CA ASN A 17 -12.94 8.24 2.82
C ASN A 17 -11.90 7.81 3.87
N LEU A 18 -11.12 6.76 3.61
CA LEU A 18 -10.07 6.34 4.55
C LEU A 18 -8.94 7.37 4.54
N LYS A 19 -8.72 8.02 5.68
CA LYS A 19 -7.67 9.03 5.85
C LYS A 19 -6.38 8.48 6.44
N VAL A 20 -6.48 7.47 7.30
CA VAL A 20 -5.34 6.90 8.00
C VAL A 20 -5.41 5.39 7.92
N LEU A 21 -4.31 4.77 7.46
CA LEU A 21 -4.10 3.32 7.50
C LEU A 21 -2.86 3.05 8.36
N SER A 22 -3.00 2.21 9.38
CA SER A 22 -1.89 1.84 10.25
C SER A 22 -1.90 0.32 10.47
N LEU A 23 -0.81 -0.31 10.06
CA LEU A 23 -0.53 -1.72 10.28
C LEU A 23 0.63 -1.80 11.26
N GLU A 24 0.35 -2.23 12.50
CA GLU A 24 1.32 -2.20 13.58
C GLU A 24 1.39 -3.57 14.28
N GLN A 25 2.61 -4.07 14.48
CA GLN A 25 2.89 -5.28 15.28
C GLN A 25 2.21 -6.56 14.78
N LEU A 26 1.94 -6.62 13.49
CA LEU A 26 1.32 -7.78 12.85
C LEU A 26 2.41 -8.76 12.37
N SER A 27 2.90 -9.60 13.28
CA SER A 27 4.00 -10.55 13.02
C SER A 27 3.68 -11.68 12.04
N SER A 28 2.39 -11.96 11.83
CA SER A 28 1.90 -13.06 10.98
C SER A 28 1.09 -12.60 9.77
N ILE A 29 0.82 -11.30 9.61
CA ILE A 29 0.10 -10.83 8.42
C ILE A 29 1.02 -10.94 7.21
N ILE A 30 0.56 -11.66 6.18
CA ILE A 30 1.31 -11.80 4.94
C ILE A 30 0.81 -10.77 3.92
N ARG A 31 -0.51 -10.58 3.84
CA ARG A 31 -1.14 -9.73 2.82
C ARG A 31 -2.27 -8.92 3.43
N PHE A 32 -2.36 -7.66 3.02
CA PHE A 32 -3.55 -6.84 3.13
C PHE A 32 -4.39 -7.09 1.87
N SER A 33 -5.29 -8.08 1.92
CA SER A 33 -6.20 -8.42 0.82
C SER A 33 -7.59 -8.80 1.32
N PHE A 34 -8.58 -8.76 0.43
CA PHE A 34 -9.95 -9.15 0.75
C PHE A 34 -10.42 -10.28 -0.16
N GLY A 35 -10.21 -11.52 0.31
CA GLY A 35 -10.70 -12.74 -0.33
C GLY A 35 -10.19 -12.93 -1.77
N TRP A 36 -10.90 -12.34 -2.72
CA TRP A 36 -10.64 -12.41 -4.16
C TRP A 36 -10.01 -11.14 -4.75
N CYS A 37 -9.84 -10.08 -3.95
CA CYS A 37 -9.36 -8.77 -4.37
C CYS A 37 -8.00 -8.47 -3.73
N ASP A 38 -7.02 -8.23 -4.59
CA ASP A 38 -5.63 -7.94 -4.19
C ASP A 38 -5.23 -6.48 -4.48
N TYR A 39 -6.14 -5.65 -5.02
CA TYR A 39 -5.89 -4.24 -5.34
C TYR A 39 -6.85 -3.30 -4.60
N PHE A 40 -6.27 -2.35 -3.87
CA PHE A 40 -7.00 -1.33 -3.13
C PHE A 40 -6.55 0.06 -3.56
N LEU A 41 -7.48 1.00 -3.56
CA LEU A 41 -7.21 2.41 -3.78
C LEU A 41 -7.74 3.25 -2.60
N PHE A 42 -6.93 4.19 -2.17
CA PHE A 42 -7.21 5.11 -1.07
C PHE A 42 -7.07 6.58 -1.54
N PRO A 43 -8.10 7.13 -2.20
CA PRO A 43 -8.04 8.48 -2.81
C PRO A 43 -7.85 9.63 -1.81
N ARG A 44 -8.17 9.40 -0.53
CA ARG A 44 -8.12 10.43 0.53
C ARG A 44 -7.17 10.07 1.66
N LEU A 45 -6.27 9.10 1.44
CA LEU A 45 -5.30 8.73 2.44
C LEU A 45 -4.36 9.91 2.72
N GLU A 46 -4.30 10.33 3.97
CA GLU A 46 -3.43 11.38 4.47
C GLU A 46 -2.17 10.77 5.10
N LYS A 47 -2.29 9.57 5.70
CA LYS A 47 -1.19 8.87 6.38
C LYS A 47 -1.27 7.34 6.22
N LEU A 48 -0.13 6.73 5.95
CA LEU A 48 0.11 5.30 6.00
C LEU A 48 1.27 5.00 6.95
N LYS A 49 1.10 4.03 7.84
CA LYS A 49 2.16 3.50 8.71
C LYS A 49 2.17 2.00 8.64
N VAL A 50 3.33 1.42 8.37
CA VAL A 50 3.60 -0.02 8.49
C VAL A 50 4.77 -0.15 9.44
N HIS A 51 4.53 -0.76 10.60
CA HIS A 51 5.50 -0.85 11.68
C HIS A 51 5.50 -2.24 12.27
N GLN A 52 6.66 -2.89 12.36
CA GLN A 52 6.77 -4.26 12.90
C GLN A 52 5.83 -5.28 12.21
N CYS A 53 5.81 -5.28 10.88
CA CYS A 53 5.05 -6.23 10.05
C CYS A 53 6.01 -7.05 9.15
N PRO A 54 6.86 -7.92 9.71
CA PRO A 54 7.98 -8.56 9.00
C PRO A 54 7.58 -9.45 7.82
N LYS A 55 6.35 -9.99 7.82
CA LYS A 55 5.87 -10.91 6.77
C LYS A 55 5.01 -10.23 5.71
N LEU A 56 4.76 -8.92 5.83
CA LEU A 56 3.83 -8.21 4.96
C LEU A 56 4.43 -8.00 3.56
N THR A 57 3.81 -8.60 2.55
CA THR A 57 4.23 -8.52 1.14
C THR A 57 3.40 -7.53 0.32
N THR A 58 2.42 -6.86 0.95
CA THR A 58 1.64 -5.83 0.27
C THR A 58 2.54 -4.65 -0.11
N LYS A 59 2.54 -4.34 -1.41
CA LYS A 59 3.20 -3.19 -2.01
C LYS A 59 2.26 -2.00 -1.92
N PHE A 60 2.75 -0.90 -1.37
CA PHE A 60 2.02 0.36 -1.33
C PHE A 60 2.71 1.34 -2.28
N ALA A 61 1.94 2.02 -3.12
CA ALA A 61 2.49 2.94 -4.11
C ALA A 61 1.61 4.17 -4.27
N THR A 62 2.22 5.32 -4.53
CA THR A 62 1.49 6.52 -4.94
C THR A 62 1.15 6.44 -6.42
N THR A 63 -0.12 6.66 -6.74
CA THR A 63 -0.60 6.75 -8.12
C THR A 63 -0.35 8.15 -8.69
N PRO A 64 -0.39 8.34 -10.02
CA PRO A 64 -0.14 9.64 -10.66
C PRO A 64 -1.09 10.77 -10.23
N ASP A 65 -2.29 10.45 -9.77
CA ASP A 65 -3.29 11.39 -9.24
C ASP A 65 -3.05 11.76 -7.76
N GLY A 66 -1.97 11.27 -7.14
CA GLY A 66 -1.65 11.52 -5.74
C GLY A 66 -2.50 10.71 -4.75
N SER A 67 -3.17 9.66 -5.20
CA SER A 67 -3.79 8.65 -4.35
C SER A 67 -2.76 7.60 -3.91
N MET A 68 -3.11 6.79 -2.90
CA MET A 68 -2.32 5.62 -2.50
C MET A 68 -3.01 4.36 -3.03
N SER A 69 -2.25 3.41 -3.57
CA SER A 69 -2.71 2.06 -3.89
C SER A 69 -2.02 1.03 -3.00
N ALA A 70 -2.69 -0.11 -2.78
CA ALA A 70 -2.08 -1.28 -2.18
C ALA A 70 -2.34 -2.49 -3.08
N GLN A 71 -1.27 -3.19 -3.43
CA GLN A 71 -1.33 -4.40 -4.24
C GLN A 71 -0.60 -5.52 -3.52
N SER A 72 -1.23 -6.69 -3.45
CA SER A 72 -0.57 -7.87 -2.92
C SER A 72 -0.05 -8.75 -4.04
N GLU A 73 1.25 -9.05 -4.02
CA GLU A 73 1.86 -10.03 -4.91
C GLU A 73 2.38 -11.25 -4.12
N VAL A 74 2.62 -12.35 -4.84
CA VAL A 74 3.21 -13.56 -4.27
C VAL A 74 4.66 -13.24 -3.89
N PRO A 75 5.13 -13.59 -2.67
CA PRO A 75 6.50 -13.29 -2.26
C PRO A 75 7.51 -14.04 -3.13
N GLU A 76 8.28 -13.31 -3.93
CA GLU A 76 9.61 -13.76 -4.32
C GLU A 76 10.59 -13.35 -3.20
N VAL A 77 10.97 -14.36 -2.40
CA VAL A 77 12.01 -14.33 -1.35
C VAL A 77 11.77 -13.27 -0.26
N ALA A 78 11.25 -13.73 0.90
CA ALA A 78 11.05 -12.90 2.08
C ALA A 78 12.39 -12.50 2.70
N GLU A 79 12.80 -11.25 2.51
CA GLU A 79 13.84 -10.63 3.33
C GLU A 79 13.24 -10.32 4.71
N ASP A 80 13.84 -10.89 5.76
CA ASP A 80 13.41 -10.78 7.17
C ASP A 80 13.74 -9.39 7.78
N SER A 81 13.28 -8.33 7.13
CA SER A 81 13.35 -7.00 7.71
C SER A 81 11.94 -6.56 8.10
N SER A 82 11.77 -6.30 9.40
CA SER A 82 10.63 -5.51 9.87
C SER A 82 10.76 -4.12 9.28
N ILE A 83 10.25 -3.90 8.07
CA ILE A 83 10.33 -2.61 7.39
C ILE A 83 9.36 -1.66 8.08
N ASN A 84 9.94 -0.72 8.83
CA ASN A 84 9.21 0.42 9.34
C ASN A 84 9.15 1.44 8.23
N ARG A 85 7.97 1.64 7.64
CA ARG A 85 7.77 2.61 6.57
C ARG A 85 6.57 3.48 6.88
N GLU A 86 6.75 4.76 6.66
CA GLU A 86 5.70 5.76 6.83
C GLU A 86 5.57 6.58 5.57
N TRP A 87 4.33 6.88 5.20
CA TRP A 87 4.01 7.75 4.10
C TRP A 87 2.97 8.77 4.54
N THR A 88 3.09 9.99 4.03
CA THR A 88 2.06 11.02 4.16
C THR A 88 1.78 11.64 2.80
N ARG A 89 0.54 12.08 2.59
CA ARG A 89 0.12 12.60 1.28
C ARG A 89 0.97 13.75 0.76
N ASN A 90 1.37 14.65 1.66
CA ASN A 90 2.07 15.87 1.29
C ASN A 90 3.59 15.68 1.15
N MET A 91 4.17 14.71 1.86
CA MET A 91 5.63 14.51 1.90
C MET A 91 6.09 13.25 1.15
N GLY A 92 5.17 12.35 0.78
CA GLY A 92 5.53 11.06 0.21
C GLY A 92 6.01 10.08 1.29
N TRP A 93 6.81 9.10 0.85
CA TRP A 93 7.48 8.14 1.73
C TRP A 93 8.55 8.88 2.54
N LYS A 94 8.62 8.62 3.84
CA LYS A 94 9.76 9.09 4.63
C LYS A 94 11.00 8.37 4.10
N GLU A 95 11.97 9.15 3.62
CA GLU A 95 13.32 8.65 3.40
C GLU A 95 13.89 8.25 4.76
N ASP A 96 14.40 7.03 4.87
CA ASP A 96 15.15 6.63 6.06
C ASP A 96 16.36 7.55 6.16
N GLY A 97 16.31 8.50 7.08
CA GLY A 97 17.37 9.47 7.28
C GLY A 97 18.69 8.78 7.61
N ASP A 98 19.63 8.91 6.68
CA ASP A 98 21.09 8.80 6.78
C ASP A 98 21.66 7.97 7.94
N SER A 99 21.98 6.71 7.67
CA SER A 99 23.19 6.12 8.25
C SER A 99 24.37 6.39 7.32
N CYS A 100 24.95 7.60 7.37
CA CYS A 100 26.33 7.90 6.94
C CYS A 100 26.68 9.37 7.25
N LEU A 101 27.19 9.64 8.46
CA LEU A 101 28.50 10.22 8.79
C LEU A 101 28.60 10.51 10.31
#